data_AF-A0A194WCK0-F1
#
_entry.id   AF-A0A194WCK0-F1
#
_cell.length_a   1.000
_cell.length_b   1.000
_cell.length_c   1.000
_cell.angle_alpha   90.00
_cell.angle_beta   90.00
_cell.angle_gamma   90.00
#
_symmetry.space_group_name_H-M   'P 1'
#
loop_
_entity.id
_entity.type
_entity.pdbx_description
1 polymer ?
#
loop_
_entity_poly.entity_id
_entity_poly.type
_entity_poly.pdbx_seq_one_letter_code
_entity_poly.pdbx_strand_id
1 'polypeptide(L)'
;MNYEIPDPELTELGRNQCAELAKNIKEKLPKDLDVGLVLCSAMRRTCETATLALGDWAAERGIPIQAHAGWQENSAKPCDTGSPIPVVQALFPNIDFTHVDPVYPDKTSPAAEKYKYIKANLLGRAQMVLEDLYDRPEKAIIVVSHSGFMRQAVTGDWFFNADYRIYDIAKNEDGGDGKFALKQWDLTKNGHGGMGWSWDEVVEIGIGLPEEELPPKAEAPLPPGVRPN
;
A
#
# COMPACT_ATOMS: atom_id res chain seq x y z
N MET A 1 18.06 -2.17 -3.70
CA MET A 1 17.09 -1.58 -4.65
C MET A 1 17.79 -0.41 -5.36
N ASN A 2 17.54 -0.19 -6.65
CA ASN A 2 18.06 1.00 -7.34
C ASN A 2 16.97 2.08 -7.36
N TYR A 3 17.15 3.14 -6.57
CA TYR A 3 16.13 4.20 -6.38
C TYR A 3 16.01 5.14 -7.58
N GLU A 4 16.93 5.06 -8.55
CA GLU A 4 16.97 5.93 -9.73
C GLU A 4 16.14 5.39 -10.90
N ILE A 5 15.71 4.11 -10.86
CA ILE A 5 14.87 3.53 -11.91
C ILE A 5 13.44 4.06 -11.74
N PRO A 6 12.88 4.81 -12.70
CA PRO A 6 11.51 5.30 -12.59
C PRO A 6 10.48 4.15 -12.66
N ASP A 7 9.50 4.18 -11.76
CA ASP A 7 8.37 3.24 -11.68
C ASP A 7 8.72 1.79 -12.12
N PRO A 8 9.66 1.12 -11.42
CA PRO A 8 10.19 -0.16 -11.86
C PRO A 8 9.11 -1.26 -11.81
N GLU A 9 9.23 -2.21 -12.73
CA GLU A 9 8.55 -3.50 -12.67
C GLU A 9 9.17 -4.43 -11.62
N LEU A 10 8.50 -5.55 -11.35
CA LEU A 10 9.05 -6.58 -10.48
C LEU A 10 10.25 -7.28 -11.14
N THR A 11 11.25 -7.53 -10.31
CA THR A 11 12.34 -8.44 -10.65
C THR A 11 11.84 -9.89 -10.72
N GLU A 12 12.65 -10.80 -11.26
CA GLU A 12 12.35 -12.24 -11.25
C GLU A 12 12.06 -12.76 -9.84
N LEU A 13 12.84 -12.33 -8.84
CA LEU A 13 12.58 -12.65 -7.44
C LEU A 13 11.18 -12.17 -7.00
N GLY A 14 10.81 -10.93 -7.33
CA GLY A 14 9.48 -10.40 -6.99
C GLY A 14 8.33 -11.17 -7.65
N ARG A 15 8.52 -11.65 -8.87
CA ARG A 15 7.55 -12.51 -9.56
C ARG A 15 7.42 -13.89 -8.89
N ASN A 16 8.52 -14.47 -8.45
CA ASN A 16 8.51 -15.72 -7.67
C ASN A 16 7.77 -15.53 -6.34
N GLN A 17 8.02 -14.42 -5.64
CA GLN A 17 7.29 -14.07 -4.43
C GLN A 17 5.78 -13.90 -4.67
N CYS A 18 5.37 -13.34 -5.83
CA CYS A 18 3.96 -13.27 -6.21
C CYS A 18 3.33 -14.66 -6.42
N ALA A 19 4.07 -15.61 -7.00
CA ALA A 19 3.60 -16.98 -7.17
C ALA A 19 3.40 -17.69 -5.81
N GLU A 20 4.31 -17.47 -4.86
CA GLU A 20 4.17 -17.97 -3.49
C GLU A 20 2.99 -17.33 -2.77
N LEU A 21 2.80 -16.02 -2.91
CA LEU A 21 1.65 -15.30 -2.38
C LEU A 21 0.33 -15.84 -2.96
N ALA A 22 0.26 -16.07 -4.27
CA ALA A 22 -0.92 -16.63 -4.93
C ALA A 22 -1.33 -17.98 -4.32
N LYS A 23 -0.35 -18.86 -4.09
CA LYS A 23 -0.57 -20.15 -3.43
C LYS A 23 -1.04 -19.97 -1.99
N ASN A 24 -0.36 -19.11 -1.22
CA ASN A 24 -0.70 -18.88 0.19
C ASN A 24 -2.11 -18.31 0.35
N ILE A 25 -2.51 -17.33 -0.46
CA ILE A 25 -3.87 -16.74 -0.42
C ILE A 25 -4.93 -17.81 -0.68
N LYS A 26 -4.72 -18.69 -1.68
CA LYS A 26 -5.65 -19.80 -1.97
C LYS A 26 -5.78 -20.79 -0.80
N GLU A 27 -4.69 -21.01 -0.07
CA GLU A 27 -4.63 -22.02 1.00
C GLU A 27 -5.03 -21.50 2.38
N LYS A 28 -4.63 -20.27 2.72
CA LYS A 28 -4.62 -19.75 4.11
C LYS A 28 -5.51 -18.53 4.33
N LEU A 29 -5.91 -17.81 3.29
CA LEU A 29 -6.83 -16.70 3.48
C LEU A 29 -8.13 -17.24 4.09
N PRO A 30 -8.67 -16.65 5.17
CA PRO A 30 -9.88 -17.14 5.81
C PRO A 30 -11.02 -17.26 4.78
N LYS A 31 -11.61 -18.45 4.68
CA LYS A 31 -12.59 -18.78 3.63
C LYS A 31 -13.91 -18.04 3.78
N ASP A 32 -14.19 -17.56 4.98
CA ASP A 32 -15.33 -16.72 5.37
C ASP A 32 -15.07 -15.22 5.16
N LEU A 33 -13.85 -14.82 4.78
CA LEU A 33 -13.55 -13.45 4.41
C LEU A 33 -14.18 -13.14 3.04
N ASP A 34 -15.30 -12.43 3.06
CA ASP A 34 -16.06 -12.04 1.87
C ASP A 34 -15.40 -10.84 1.18
N VAL A 35 -14.34 -11.14 0.42
CA VAL A 35 -13.58 -10.14 -0.34
C VAL A 35 -14.38 -9.72 -1.57
N GLY A 36 -14.82 -8.46 -1.58
CA GLY A 36 -15.59 -7.88 -2.68
C GLY A 36 -14.76 -7.07 -3.67
N LEU A 37 -13.49 -6.77 -3.34
CA LEU A 37 -12.65 -5.87 -4.14
C LEU A 37 -11.16 -6.09 -3.89
N VAL A 38 -10.36 -5.94 -4.94
CA VAL A 38 -8.91 -5.71 -4.84
C VAL A 38 -8.62 -4.27 -5.25
N LEU A 39 -8.00 -3.50 -4.37
CA LEU A 39 -7.39 -2.22 -4.69
C LEU A 39 -5.87 -2.40 -4.85
N CYS A 40 -5.27 -1.71 -5.80
CA CYS A 40 -3.82 -1.58 -5.87
C CYS A 40 -3.41 -0.12 -6.06
N SER A 41 -2.21 0.24 -5.62
CA SER A 41 -1.64 1.50 -6.08
C SER A 41 -1.51 1.48 -7.61
N ALA A 42 -1.65 2.64 -8.25
CA ALA A 42 -1.55 2.76 -9.70
C ALA A 42 -0.11 2.61 -10.25
N MET A 43 0.87 2.28 -9.40
CA MET A 43 2.26 2.05 -9.78
C MET A 43 2.46 0.67 -10.40
N ARG A 44 3.45 0.52 -11.30
CA ARG A 44 3.64 -0.71 -12.08
C ARG A 44 3.84 -1.94 -11.22
N ARG A 45 4.73 -1.88 -10.22
CA ARG A 45 5.00 -3.02 -9.33
C ARG A 45 3.78 -3.51 -8.55
N THR A 46 2.90 -2.60 -8.09
CA THR A 46 1.69 -2.99 -7.36
C THR A 46 0.61 -3.53 -8.30
N CYS A 47 0.47 -2.96 -9.49
CA CYS A 47 -0.41 -3.49 -10.53
C CYS A 47 0.03 -4.89 -10.96
N GLU A 48 1.34 -5.10 -11.08
CA GLU A 48 1.92 -6.39 -11.42
C GLU A 48 1.74 -7.44 -10.31
N THR A 49 1.96 -7.07 -9.05
CA THR A 49 1.65 -7.96 -7.90
C THR A 49 0.17 -8.30 -7.85
N ALA A 50 -0.73 -7.32 -8.01
CA ALA A 50 -2.17 -7.58 -8.04
C ALA A 50 -2.55 -8.54 -9.18
N THR A 51 -1.98 -8.35 -10.37
CA THR A 51 -2.22 -9.21 -11.52
C THR A 51 -1.68 -10.63 -11.28
N LEU A 52 -0.41 -10.77 -10.88
CA LEU A 52 0.26 -12.07 -10.77
C LEU A 52 -0.18 -12.87 -9.54
N ALA A 53 -0.40 -12.21 -8.40
CA ALA A 53 -0.72 -12.90 -7.15
C ALA A 53 -2.23 -13.10 -6.94
N LEU A 54 -3.05 -12.18 -7.43
CA LEU A 54 -4.49 -12.13 -7.14
C LEU A 54 -5.36 -12.24 -8.39
N GLY A 55 -4.83 -12.02 -9.60
CA GLY A 55 -5.60 -11.92 -10.84
C GLY A 55 -6.50 -13.12 -11.10
N ASP A 56 -5.93 -14.33 -11.17
CA ASP A 56 -6.71 -15.55 -11.41
C ASP A 56 -7.69 -15.82 -10.27
N TRP A 57 -7.25 -15.63 -9.02
CA TRP A 57 -8.09 -15.87 -7.83
C TRP A 57 -9.30 -14.93 -7.79
N ALA A 58 -9.10 -13.66 -8.15
CA ALA A 58 -10.13 -12.64 -8.23
C ALA A 58 -11.07 -12.91 -9.41
N ALA A 59 -10.54 -13.25 -10.58
CA ALA A 59 -11.33 -13.58 -11.77
C ALA A 59 -12.24 -14.80 -11.54
N GLU A 60 -11.73 -15.88 -10.92
CA GLU A 60 -12.50 -17.07 -10.52
C GLU A 60 -13.71 -16.73 -9.61
N ARG A 61 -13.63 -15.61 -8.87
CA ARG A 61 -14.64 -15.16 -7.90
C ARG A 61 -15.45 -13.97 -8.38
N GLY A 62 -15.17 -13.45 -9.57
CA GLY A 62 -15.79 -12.23 -10.09
C GLY A 62 -15.45 -10.96 -9.29
N ILE A 63 -14.31 -10.95 -8.59
CA ILE A 63 -13.85 -9.82 -7.78
C ILE A 63 -13.14 -8.82 -8.71
N PRO A 64 -13.59 -7.54 -8.77
CA PRO A 64 -12.92 -6.52 -9.58
C PRO A 64 -11.58 -6.09 -8.97
N ILE A 65 -10.66 -5.65 -9.84
CA ILE A 65 -9.39 -5.03 -9.45
C ILE A 65 -9.39 -3.57 -9.91
N GLN A 66 -9.18 -2.65 -8.98
CA GLN A 66 -9.17 -1.21 -9.26
C GLN A 66 -7.85 -0.57 -8.79
N ALA A 67 -7.33 0.35 -9.61
CA ALA A 67 -6.19 1.16 -9.24
C ALA A 67 -6.63 2.39 -8.46
N HIS A 68 -5.83 2.81 -7.48
CA HIS A 68 -6.15 3.94 -6.61
C HIS A 68 -4.88 4.69 -6.17
N ALA A 69 -4.78 5.97 -6.55
CA ALA A 69 -3.58 6.80 -6.31
C ALA A 69 -3.29 7.02 -4.81
N GLY A 70 -4.30 6.93 -3.93
CA GLY A 70 -4.11 7.07 -2.48
C GLY A 70 -3.12 6.07 -1.87
N TRP A 71 -2.97 4.89 -2.48
CA TRP A 71 -2.16 3.78 -1.96
C TRP A 71 -0.71 3.76 -2.50
N GLN A 72 -0.27 4.80 -3.20
CA GLN A 72 1.09 4.89 -3.71
C GLN A 72 2.13 5.08 -2.61
N GLU A 73 3.40 4.78 -2.90
CA GLU A 73 4.51 4.92 -1.95
C GLU A 73 4.62 6.35 -1.40
N ASN A 74 5.30 6.53 -0.27
CA ASN A 74 5.35 7.79 0.45
C ASN A 74 6.23 8.86 -0.23
N SER A 75 7.36 8.50 -0.83
CA SER A 75 8.37 9.44 -1.29
C SER A 75 8.16 9.89 -2.75
N ALA A 76 8.89 10.94 -3.15
CA ALA A 76 8.94 11.43 -4.54
C ALA A 76 10.24 11.02 -5.27
N LYS A 77 10.93 9.97 -4.80
CA LYS A 77 12.08 9.40 -5.53
C LYS A 77 11.61 8.85 -6.89
N PRO A 78 12.51 8.71 -7.89
CA PRO A 78 12.15 8.15 -9.19
C PRO A 78 11.45 6.79 -9.09
N CYS A 79 11.97 5.87 -8.26
CA CYS A 79 11.34 4.56 -8.05
C CYS A 79 9.98 4.64 -7.33
N ASP A 80 9.73 5.70 -6.56
CA ASP A 80 8.51 5.88 -5.77
C ASP A 80 7.49 6.77 -6.49
N THR A 81 7.82 7.26 -7.67
CA THR A 81 6.94 8.06 -8.52
C THR A 81 6.43 7.19 -9.65
N GLY A 82 5.10 7.20 -9.85
CA GLY A 82 4.45 6.37 -10.86
C GLY A 82 4.65 6.84 -12.30
N SER A 83 4.21 6.02 -13.25
CA SER A 83 4.09 6.39 -14.67
C SER A 83 2.71 6.98 -14.98
N PRO A 84 2.55 7.74 -16.09
CA PRO A 84 1.24 8.19 -16.56
C PRO A 84 0.25 7.03 -16.74
N ILE A 85 -1.02 7.24 -16.38
CA ILE A 85 -2.06 6.19 -16.41
C ILE A 85 -2.19 5.47 -17.76
N PRO A 86 -2.18 6.15 -18.93
CA PRO A 86 -2.26 5.44 -20.21
C PRO A 86 -1.12 4.43 -20.43
N VAL A 87 0.05 4.67 -19.85
CA VAL A 87 1.20 3.75 -19.95
C VAL A 87 0.97 2.51 -19.09
N VAL A 88 0.53 2.70 -17.84
CA VAL A 88 0.30 1.59 -16.90
C VAL A 88 -0.92 0.77 -17.31
N GLN A 89 -2.00 1.43 -17.72
CA GLN A 89 -3.23 0.78 -18.17
C GLN A 89 -3.00 -0.10 -19.41
N ALA A 90 -2.12 0.30 -20.32
CA ALA A 90 -1.76 -0.53 -21.47
C ALA A 90 -1.06 -1.84 -21.08
N LEU A 91 -0.37 -1.88 -19.94
CA LEU A 91 0.30 -3.08 -19.42
C LEU A 91 -0.65 -3.98 -18.62
N PHE A 92 -1.67 -3.40 -17.98
CA PHE A 92 -2.59 -4.11 -17.09
C PHE A 92 -4.06 -3.85 -17.46
N PRO A 93 -4.53 -4.34 -18.63
CA PRO A 93 -5.85 -4.02 -19.15
C PRO A 93 -7.02 -4.55 -18.30
N ASN A 94 -6.75 -5.47 -17.37
CA ASN A 94 -7.75 -6.05 -16.47
C ASN A 94 -7.94 -5.24 -15.17
N ILE A 95 -7.15 -4.19 -14.96
CA ILE A 95 -7.28 -3.28 -13.82
C ILE A 95 -8.05 -2.05 -14.27
N ASP A 96 -9.04 -1.65 -13.49
CA ASP A 96 -9.80 -0.42 -13.72
C ASP A 96 -9.05 0.80 -13.15
N PHE A 97 -8.68 1.73 -14.04
CA PHE A 97 -7.99 2.98 -13.68
C PHE A 97 -8.91 4.21 -13.73
N THR A 98 -10.20 4.05 -14.00
CA THR A 98 -11.14 5.15 -14.28
C THR A 98 -11.30 6.13 -13.11
N HIS A 99 -11.06 5.66 -11.88
CA HIS A 99 -11.18 6.44 -10.65
C HIS A 99 -9.84 6.92 -10.10
N VAL A 100 -8.74 6.73 -10.84
CA VAL A 100 -7.43 7.22 -10.38
C VAL A 100 -7.40 8.74 -10.45
N ASP A 101 -6.96 9.38 -9.37
CA ASP A 101 -6.80 10.83 -9.28
C ASP A 101 -6.01 11.36 -10.48
N PRO A 102 -6.56 12.31 -11.27
CA PRO A 102 -5.87 12.90 -12.43
C PRO A 102 -4.55 13.60 -12.10
N VAL A 103 -4.31 13.96 -10.83
CA VAL A 103 -3.03 14.53 -10.38
C VAL A 103 -1.91 13.48 -10.41
N TYR A 104 -2.23 12.18 -10.31
CA TYR A 104 -1.24 11.12 -10.42
C TYR A 104 -0.54 11.15 -11.81
N PRO A 105 0.79 10.94 -11.88
CA PRO A 105 1.70 10.49 -10.83
C PRO A 105 2.44 11.60 -10.07
N ASP A 106 1.99 12.85 -10.17
CA ASP A 106 2.64 13.98 -9.52
C ASP A 106 2.60 13.87 -7.98
N LYS A 107 3.70 14.28 -7.35
CA LYS A 107 3.90 14.29 -5.89
C LYS A 107 4.50 15.59 -5.36
N THR A 108 4.86 16.53 -6.23
CA THR A 108 5.67 17.69 -5.85
C THR A 108 4.95 19.00 -6.14
N SER A 109 4.07 19.06 -7.15
CA SER A 109 3.35 20.30 -7.43
C SER A 109 2.33 20.65 -6.33
N PRO A 110 1.86 21.91 -6.27
CA PRO A 110 0.77 22.30 -5.38
C PRO A 110 -0.53 21.50 -5.60
N ALA A 111 -0.79 21.00 -6.81
CA ALA A 111 -1.96 20.15 -7.06
C ALA A 111 -1.83 18.77 -6.39
N ALA A 112 -0.59 18.31 -6.19
CA ALA A 112 -0.24 17.04 -5.56
C ALA A 112 -0.02 17.15 -4.05
N GLU A 113 -0.56 18.18 -3.39
CA GLU A 113 -0.34 18.47 -1.97
C GLU A 113 -0.53 17.23 -1.08
N LYS A 114 -1.60 16.45 -1.26
CA LYS A 114 -1.85 15.22 -0.47
C LYS A 114 -0.85 14.07 -0.70
N TYR A 115 -0.03 14.16 -1.74
CA TYR A 115 0.97 13.15 -2.11
C TYR A 115 2.40 13.55 -1.77
N LYS A 116 2.61 14.76 -1.25
CA LYS A 116 3.94 15.22 -0.82
C LYS A 116 4.52 14.33 0.27
N TYR A 117 5.84 14.16 0.22
CA TYR A 117 6.61 13.45 1.25
C TYR A 117 6.80 14.35 2.47
N ILE A 118 5.70 14.63 3.16
CA ILE A 118 5.61 15.45 4.37
C ILE A 118 4.67 14.71 5.33
N LYS A 119 5.04 14.61 6.61
CA LYS A 119 4.33 13.83 7.63
C LYS A 119 2.85 14.18 7.68
N ALA A 120 2.50 15.46 7.79
CA ALA A 120 1.10 15.90 7.83
C ALA A 120 0.29 15.44 6.60
N ASN A 121 0.86 15.56 5.40
CA ASN A 121 0.22 15.18 4.14
C ASN A 121 0.04 13.65 4.04
N LEU A 122 1.06 12.88 4.45
CA LEU A 122 1.00 11.42 4.44
C LEU A 122 0.02 10.85 5.46
N LEU A 123 -0.03 11.41 6.68
CA LEU A 123 -0.99 11.01 7.69
C LEU A 123 -2.42 11.39 7.30
N GLY A 124 -2.61 12.58 6.73
CA GLY A 124 -3.90 12.99 6.16
C GLY A 124 -4.35 12.07 5.01
N ARG A 125 -3.44 11.70 4.12
CA ARG A 125 -3.70 10.74 3.04
C ARG A 125 -4.04 9.34 3.58
N ALA A 126 -3.35 8.86 4.61
CA ALA A 126 -3.66 7.59 5.25
C ALA A 126 -5.08 7.59 5.82
N GLN A 127 -5.49 8.65 6.49
CA GLN A 127 -6.85 8.77 7.02
C GLN A 127 -7.91 8.89 5.92
N MET A 128 -7.63 9.60 4.82
CA MET A 128 -8.51 9.65 3.65
C MET A 128 -8.75 8.24 3.07
N VAL A 129 -7.69 7.46 2.83
CA VAL A 129 -7.87 6.12 2.25
C VAL A 129 -8.53 5.14 3.21
N LEU A 130 -8.37 5.31 4.53
CA LEU A 130 -9.08 4.51 5.53
C LEU A 130 -10.56 4.89 5.61
N GLU A 131 -10.89 6.18 5.51
CA GLU A 131 -12.28 6.68 5.39
C GLU A 131 -12.93 6.10 4.13
N ASP A 132 -12.23 6.17 2.99
CA ASP A 132 -12.68 5.59 1.72
C ASP A 132 -12.94 4.07 1.83
N LEU A 133 -12.11 3.31 2.54
CA LEU A 133 -12.35 1.87 2.78
C LEU A 133 -13.52 1.62 3.72
N TYR A 134 -13.68 2.44 4.77
CA TYR A 134 -14.70 2.25 5.79
C TYR A 134 -16.11 2.49 5.25
N ASP A 135 -16.28 3.49 4.38
CA ASP A 135 -17.57 3.87 3.82
C ASP A 135 -18.01 2.99 2.64
N ARG A 136 -17.21 2.00 2.27
CA ARG A 136 -17.48 1.08 1.16
C ARG A 136 -18.46 -0.04 1.51
N PRO A 137 -19.23 -0.53 0.52
CA PRO A 137 -20.19 -1.61 0.73
C PRO A 137 -19.55 -3.00 0.89
N GLU A 138 -18.33 -3.20 0.37
CA GLU A 138 -17.64 -4.50 0.45
C GLU A 138 -17.29 -4.88 1.88
N LYS A 139 -17.46 -6.17 2.24
CA LYS A 139 -17.17 -6.66 3.60
C LYS A 139 -15.69 -6.82 3.87
N ALA A 140 -14.92 -7.20 2.86
CA ALA A 140 -13.47 -7.20 2.91
C ALA A 140 -12.89 -6.69 1.59
N ILE A 141 -11.75 -6.03 1.69
CA ILE A 141 -11.03 -5.43 0.57
C ILE A 141 -9.55 -5.81 0.71
N ILE A 142 -8.95 -6.33 -0.36
CA ILE A 142 -7.50 -6.54 -0.40
C ILE A 142 -6.86 -5.28 -0.97
N VAL A 143 -5.82 -4.77 -0.30
CA VAL A 143 -5.07 -3.59 -0.76
C VAL A 143 -3.62 -3.97 -1.04
N VAL A 144 -3.18 -3.78 -2.28
CA VAL A 144 -1.78 -3.96 -2.72
C VAL A 144 -1.07 -2.61 -2.75
N SER A 145 -0.23 -2.35 -1.75
CA SER A 145 0.46 -1.07 -1.53
C SER A 145 1.97 -1.26 -1.32
N HIS A 146 2.63 -0.29 -0.69
CA HIS A 146 4.08 -0.24 -0.52
C HIS A 146 4.45 -0.14 0.96
N SER A 147 5.58 -0.73 1.34
CA SER A 147 5.94 -0.87 2.75
C SER A 147 6.21 0.45 3.45
N GLY A 148 6.77 1.45 2.77
CA GLY A 148 7.05 2.77 3.36
C GLY A 148 5.78 3.48 3.79
N PHE A 149 4.81 3.60 2.88
CA PHE A 149 3.50 4.20 3.17
C PHE A 149 2.72 3.40 4.21
N MET A 150 2.61 2.08 4.04
CA MET A 150 1.85 1.23 4.96
C MET A 150 2.42 1.28 6.37
N ARG A 151 3.74 1.12 6.53
CA ARG A 151 4.38 1.15 7.84
C ARG A 151 4.33 2.54 8.47
N GLN A 152 4.79 3.57 7.76
CA GLN A 152 5.01 4.87 8.39
C GLN A 152 3.74 5.71 8.54
N ALA A 153 2.70 5.47 7.73
CA ALA A 153 1.51 6.32 7.74
C ALA A 153 0.20 5.58 8.08
N VAL A 154 0.09 4.29 7.77
CA VAL A 154 -1.21 3.58 7.84
C VAL A 154 -1.31 2.66 9.05
N THR A 155 -0.34 1.76 9.26
CA THR A 155 -0.48 0.64 10.21
C THR A 155 0.57 0.60 11.31
N GLY A 156 1.78 1.15 11.08
CA GLY A 156 2.93 0.94 11.96
C GLY A 156 3.65 -0.40 11.76
N ASP A 157 3.08 -1.33 10.98
CA ASP A 157 3.61 -2.68 10.81
C ASP A 157 4.64 -2.78 9.68
N TRP A 158 5.58 -3.72 9.83
CA TRP A 158 6.49 -4.08 8.74
C TRP A 158 5.81 -4.97 7.70
N PHE A 159 6.15 -4.71 6.43
CA PHE A 159 5.75 -5.49 5.26
C PHE A 159 6.98 -5.80 4.41
N PHE A 160 7.34 -7.08 4.33
CA PHE A 160 8.30 -7.56 3.33
C PHE A 160 7.58 -7.78 2.00
N ASN A 161 8.35 -7.87 0.91
CA ASN A 161 7.80 -7.98 -0.44
C ASN A 161 6.83 -9.16 -0.54
N ALA A 162 5.61 -8.89 -1.02
CA ALA A 162 4.52 -9.84 -1.18
C ALA A 162 4.06 -10.53 0.13
N ASP A 163 4.34 -9.94 1.30
CA ASP A 163 3.68 -10.31 2.55
C ASP A 163 2.38 -9.50 2.76
N TYR A 164 1.49 -9.98 3.63
CA TYR A 164 0.20 -9.34 3.90
C TYR A 164 -0.18 -9.39 5.37
N ARG A 165 -1.11 -8.51 5.76
CA ARG A 165 -1.71 -8.46 7.09
C ARG A 165 -3.20 -8.24 6.95
N ILE A 166 -3.96 -8.70 7.95
CA ILE A 166 -5.43 -8.59 7.98
C ILE A 166 -5.82 -7.68 9.14
N TYR A 167 -6.71 -6.72 8.88
CA TYR A 167 -7.14 -5.73 9.85
C TYR A 167 -8.66 -5.56 9.83
N ASP A 168 -9.24 -5.27 10.99
CA ASP A 168 -10.53 -4.60 11.08
C ASP A 168 -10.30 -3.08 11.10
N ILE A 169 -11.18 -2.33 10.42
CA ILE A 169 -11.19 -0.86 10.48
C ILE A 169 -12.24 -0.43 11.51
N ALA A 170 -11.83 0.43 12.45
CA ALA A 170 -12.72 1.02 13.45
C ALA A 170 -12.65 2.55 13.39
N LYS A 171 -13.77 3.19 13.73
CA LYS A 171 -13.81 4.64 13.94
C LYS A 171 -13.31 4.95 15.34
N ASN A 172 -12.40 5.91 15.46
CA ASN A 172 -11.92 6.40 16.74
C ASN A 172 -12.98 7.31 17.36
N GLU A 173 -13.77 6.79 18.29
CA GLU A 173 -14.80 7.57 19.01
C GLU A 173 -14.18 8.51 20.06
N ASP A 174 -12.96 8.21 20.52
CA ASP A 174 -12.30 8.89 21.64
C ASP A 174 -11.36 10.05 21.23
N GLY A 175 -11.30 10.41 19.95
CA GLY A 175 -10.52 11.57 19.48
C GLY A 175 -8.99 11.41 19.56
N GLY A 176 -8.48 10.18 19.45
CA GLY A 176 -7.04 9.90 19.29
C GLY A 176 -6.47 10.39 17.94
N ASP A 177 -5.23 10.02 17.63
CA ASP A 177 -4.58 10.41 16.37
C ASP A 177 -5.32 9.80 15.16
N GLY A 178 -6.02 10.65 14.41
CA GLY A 178 -6.80 10.25 13.23
C GLY A 178 -8.23 9.77 13.55
N LYS A 179 -9.09 9.79 12.53
CA LYS A 179 -10.50 9.39 12.62
C LYS A 179 -10.70 7.87 12.62
N PHE A 180 -9.81 7.12 12.00
CA PHE A 180 -9.90 5.67 11.80
C PHE A 180 -8.64 4.98 12.30
N ALA A 181 -8.82 3.83 12.94
CA ALA A 181 -7.77 2.95 13.42
C ALA A 181 -7.92 1.55 12.84
N LEU A 182 -6.79 0.84 12.79
CA LEU A 182 -6.72 -0.54 12.32
C LEU A 182 -6.42 -1.47 13.49
N LYS A 183 -7.17 -2.54 13.59
CA LYS A 183 -6.93 -3.63 14.54
C LYS A 183 -6.48 -4.87 13.78
N GLN A 184 -5.20 -5.21 13.87
CA GLN A 184 -4.66 -6.39 13.21
C GLN A 184 -5.23 -7.68 13.83
N TRP A 185 -5.58 -8.65 12.98
CA TRP A 185 -5.96 -9.98 13.39
C TRP A 185 -4.76 -10.78 13.91
N ASP A 186 -4.96 -11.53 14.99
CA ASP A 186 -3.94 -12.39 15.62
C ASP A 186 -3.29 -13.36 14.63
N LEU A 187 -4.06 -13.83 13.63
CA LEU A 187 -3.59 -14.71 12.56
C LEU A 187 -2.34 -14.18 11.85
N THR A 188 -2.31 -12.87 11.56
CA THR A 188 -1.17 -12.26 10.86
C THR A 188 -0.23 -11.52 11.82
N LYS A 189 -0.73 -11.11 12.99
CA LYS A 189 0.06 -10.43 14.02
C LYS A 189 1.08 -11.35 14.69
N ASN A 190 0.67 -12.57 15.04
CA ASN A 190 1.55 -13.56 15.67
C ASN A 190 2.29 -14.43 14.64
N GLY A 191 2.07 -14.16 13.35
CA GLY A 191 2.54 -14.98 12.25
C GLY A 191 3.74 -14.43 11.52
N HIS A 192 4.31 -13.28 11.90
CA HIS A 192 5.31 -12.55 11.09
C HIS A 192 4.72 -12.09 9.74
N GLY A 193 3.46 -11.68 9.72
CA GLY A 193 2.68 -11.50 8.48
C GLY A 193 2.01 -12.80 8.00
N GLY A 194 1.15 -12.72 6.99
CA GLY A 194 0.42 -13.86 6.44
C GLY A 194 1.29 -14.83 5.64
N MET A 195 2.42 -14.33 5.10
CA MET A 195 3.47 -15.17 4.52
C MET A 195 4.49 -15.65 5.58
N GLY A 196 4.57 -14.96 6.71
CA GLY A 196 5.52 -15.20 7.77
C GLY A 196 6.92 -14.68 7.48
N TRP A 197 7.02 -13.58 6.73
CA TRP A 197 8.30 -13.00 6.29
C TRP A 197 8.65 -11.71 7.01
N SER A 198 7.67 -10.97 7.49
CA SER A 198 7.81 -9.62 8.05
C SER A 198 8.13 -9.62 9.54
N TRP A 199 8.68 -8.53 10.06
CA TRP A 199 8.89 -8.39 11.51
C TRP A 199 7.59 -8.10 12.27
N ASP A 200 7.52 -8.55 13.53
CA ASP A 200 6.40 -8.26 14.44
C ASP A 200 6.54 -6.91 15.16
N GLU A 201 7.68 -6.25 15.00
CA GLU A 201 7.89 -4.91 15.54
C GLU A 201 6.84 -3.96 14.96
N VAL A 202 6.28 -3.09 15.80
CA VAL A 202 5.36 -2.04 15.37
C VAL A 202 6.03 -0.71 15.66
N VAL A 203 6.09 0.15 14.65
CA VAL A 203 6.64 1.49 14.78
C VAL A 203 5.53 2.49 15.04
N GLU A 204 5.87 3.59 15.71
CA GLU A 204 4.94 4.71 15.90
C GLU A 204 4.54 5.30 14.53
N ILE A 205 3.24 5.53 14.32
CA ILE A 205 2.76 6.14 13.09
C ILE A 205 3.34 7.56 12.97
N GLY A 206 3.90 7.87 11.80
CA GLY A 206 4.54 9.13 11.49
C GLY A 206 6.04 9.18 11.83
N ILE A 207 6.61 8.13 12.42
CA ILE A 207 8.02 8.12 12.81
C ILE A 207 8.97 8.22 11.61
N GLY A 208 9.95 9.11 11.73
CA GLY A 208 10.95 9.35 10.69
C GLY A 208 10.43 10.01 9.41
N LEU A 209 9.14 10.39 9.35
CA LEU A 209 8.62 11.21 8.27
C LEU A 209 9.04 12.67 8.47
N PRO A 210 9.38 13.41 7.40
CA PRO A 210 9.80 14.79 7.50
C PRO A 210 8.64 15.72 7.85
N GLU A 211 8.86 16.69 8.74
CA GLU A 211 7.83 17.67 9.12
C GLU A 211 7.61 18.75 8.04
N GLU A 212 8.61 18.96 7.17
CA GLU A 212 8.57 19.93 6.06
C GLU A 212 9.16 19.31 4.79
N GLU A 213 8.94 19.97 3.64
CA GLU A 213 9.50 19.51 2.36
C GLU A 213 11.02 19.47 2.41
N LEU A 214 11.59 18.32 2.04
CA LEU A 214 13.04 18.14 2.00
C LEU A 214 13.62 18.60 0.66
N PRO A 215 14.87 19.11 0.65
CA PRO A 215 15.60 19.32 -0.59
C PRO A 215 15.68 18.04 -1.44
N PRO A 216 15.83 18.15 -2.78
CA PRO A 216 16.00 16.99 -3.64
C PRO A 216 17.14 16.08 -3.15
N LYS A 217 16.85 14.77 -3.03
CA LYS A 217 17.77 13.71 -2.55
C LYS A 217 18.12 13.76 -1.05
N ALA A 218 17.58 14.71 -0.29
CA ALA A 218 17.74 14.69 1.16
C ALA A 218 16.77 13.69 1.80
N GLU A 219 17.23 13.05 2.87
CA GLU A 219 16.41 12.18 3.71
C GLU A 219 16.40 12.71 5.13
N ALA A 220 15.26 12.63 5.80
CA ALA A 220 15.20 12.90 7.22
C ALA A 220 15.99 11.82 7.96
N PRO A 221 16.90 12.19 8.90
CA PRO A 221 17.58 11.19 9.70
C PRO A 221 16.55 10.42 10.52
N LEU A 222 16.68 9.10 10.56
CA LEU A 222 15.83 8.27 11.40
C LEU A 222 16.10 8.57 12.89
N PRO A 223 15.06 8.61 13.73
CA PRO A 223 15.24 8.74 15.18
C PRO A 223 16.10 7.58 15.74
N PRO A 224 16.85 7.80 16.83
CA PRO A 224 17.65 6.76 17.46
C PRO A 224 16.81 5.51 17.79
N GLY A 225 17.33 4.33 17.46
CA GLY A 225 16.65 3.05 17.71
C GLY A 225 15.61 2.65 16.67
N VAL A 226 15.27 3.54 15.72
CA VAL A 226 14.38 3.20 14.60
C VAL A 226 15.15 2.47 13.53
N ARG A 227 14.66 1.29 13.16
CA ARG A 227 15.27 0.47 12.13
C ARG A 227 15.06 1.07 10.73
N PRO A 228 16.08 1.10 9.86
CA PRO A 228 15.92 1.52 8.48
C PRO A 228 15.12 0.52 7.64
N ASN A 229 14.58 1.01 6.52
CA ASN A 229 13.96 0.22 5.45
C ASN A 229 14.91 -0.84 4.88
#